data_AF-A0A9D8T3X2-F1
#
_entry.id   AF-A0A9D8T3X2-F1
#
_cell.length_a   1.000
_cell.length_b   1.000
_cell.length_c   1.000
_cell.angle_alpha   90.00
_cell.angle_beta   90.00
_cell.angle_gamma   90.00
#
_symmetry.space_group_name_H-M   'P 1'
#
loop_
_entity.id
_entity.type
_entity.pdbx_description
1 polymer ?
#
loop_
_entity_poly.entity_id
_entity_poly.type
_entity_poly.pdbx_seq_one_letter_code
_entity_poly.pdbx_strand_id
1 'polypeptide(L)'
;MSIIAFVLIAISALLHAAWNLIAKKSKMTLPFYTVIATICALMWLHVQFWTPVLVLHLPHPFWMYLSGSVVSELLCCFGIIYAYRTMEMSTVYPMMRSLPLLLTTLLTAILGWGKPLTPLTICGITIVFCGCVIIPLMKFSDFSIKSYIHRHFVFIIIVALGTTSFTIFDSQCQAILREAYPDMSKPTVALTYYSTRTLFLALSLWLLIL
;
A
#
# COMPACT_ATOMS: atom_id res chain seq x y z
N MET A 1 15.21 15.61 10.83
CA MET A 1 15.27 14.19 10.44
C MET A 1 16.74 13.77 10.43
N SER A 2 17.08 12.52 10.78
CA SER A 2 18.48 12.07 10.69
C SER A 2 18.88 11.86 9.23
N ILE A 3 20.16 12.03 8.91
CA ILE A 3 20.67 11.82 7.55
C ILE A 3 20.44 10.38 7.05
N ILE A 4 20.48 9.41 7.98
CA ILE A 4 20.18 8.01 7.71
C ILE A 4 18.72 7.86 7.25
N ALA A 5 17.77 8.50 7.94
CA ALA A 5 16.36 8.45 7.54
C ALA A 5 16.16 9.07 6.15
N PHE A 6 16.84 10.18 5.85
CA PHE A 6 16.79 10.79 4.51
C PHE A 6 17.31 9.85 3.42
N VAL A 7 18.48 9.24 3.62
CA VAL A 7 19.07 8.29 2.67
C VAL A 7 18.16 7.08 2.45
N LEU A 8 17.59 6.51 3.51
CA LEU A 8 16.65 5.38 3.40
C LEU A 8 15.39 5.75 2.61
N ILE A 9 14.85 6.95 2.82
CA ILE A 9 13.69 7.45 2.07
C ILE A 9 14.06 7.63 0.58
N ALA A 10 15.24 8.18 0.28
CA ALA A 10 15.70 8.35 -1.09
C ALA A 10 15.90 7.01 -1.82
N ILE A 11 16.53 6.03 -1.17
CA ILE A 11 16.69 4.67 -1.72
C ILE A 11 15.31 4.02 -1.94
N SER A 12 14.39 4.16 -0.98
CA SER A 12 13.02 3.65 -1.11
C SER A 12 12.31 4.23 -2.33
N ALA A 13 12.44 5.55 -2.57
CA ALA A 13 11.85 6.20 -3.73
C ALA A 13 12.42 5.67 -5.06
N LEU A 14 13.74 5.46 -5.13
CA LEU A 14 14.41 4.89 -6.32
C LEU A 14 13.98 3.44 -6.58
N LEU A 15 13.92 2.60 -5.54
CA LEU A 15 13.44 1.22 -5.64
C LEU A 15 11.98 1.18 -6.11
N HIS A 16 11.15 2.11 -5.63
CA HIS A 16 9.76 2.20 -6.06
C HIS A 16 9.64 2.58 -7.54
N ALA A 17 10.44 3.56 -8.00
CA ALA A 17 10.49 3.92 -9.41
C ALA A 17 10.96 2.74 -10.29
N ALA A 18 11.99 2.01 -9.84
CA ALA A 18 12.49 0.82 -10.52
C ALA A 18 11.42 -0.28 -10.59
N TRP A 19 10.71 -0.54 -9.50
CA TRP A 19 9.61 -1.49 -9.44
C TRP A 19 8.52 -1.16 -10.47
N ASN A 20 8.09 0.10 -10.55
CA ASN A 20 7.05 0.51 -11.50
C ASN A 20 7.52 0.36 -12.96
N LEU A 21 8.81 0.57 -13.23
CA LEU A 21 9.38 0.34 -14.56
C LEU A 21 9.40 -1.15 -14.94
N ILE A 22 9.77 -2.02 -14.00
CA ILE A 22 9.76 -3.48 -14.21
C ILE A 22 8.34 -3.97 -14.44
N ALA A 23 7.39 -3.58 -13.58
CA ALA A 23 5.98 -3.95 -13.69
C ALA A 23 5.37 -3.54 -15.03
N LYS A 24 5.81 -2.39 -15.59
CA LYS A 24 5.43 -1.96 -16.93
C LYS A 24 5.97 -2.90 -18.02
N LYS A 25 7.27 -3.20 -17.98
CA LYS A 25 7.93 -4.03 -19.00
C LYS A 25 7.40 -5.47 -19.02
N SER A 26 7.13 -6.05 -17.85
CA SER A 26 6.70 -7.45 -17.74
C SER A 26 5.20 -7.69 -18.00
N LYS A 27 4.42 -6.64 -18.32
CA LYS A 27 2.95 -6.70 -18.44
C LYS A 27 2.32 -7.39 -17.22
N MET A 28 2.39 -6.74 -16.06
CA MET A 28 1.97 -7.25 -14.76
C MET A 28 0.77 -8.23 -14.82
N THR A 29 1.04 -9.51 -14.56
CA THR A 29 0.04 -10.58 -14.49
C THR A 29 -0.05 -11.12 -13.06
N LEU A 30 -1.15 -11.81 -12.75
CA LEU A 30 -1.35 -12.42 -11.44
C LEU A 30 -0.25 -13.46 -11.11
N PRO A 31 0.18 -14.35 -12.03
CA PRO A 31 1.30 -15.26 -11.77
C PRO A 31 2.63 -14.54 -11.51
N PHE A 32 2.93 -13.48 -12.28
CA PHE A 32 4.15 -12.69 -12.08
C PHE A 32 4.17 -12.06 -10.68
N TYR A 33 3.05 -11.48 -10.25
CA TYR A 33 2.93 -10.90 -8.91
C TYR A 33 3.04 -11.97 -7.80
N THR A 34 2.50 -13.17 -8.04
CA THR A 34 2.55 -14.29 -7.09
C THR A 34 3.97 -14.82 -6.87
N VAL A 35 4.76 -14.95 -7.93
CA VAL A 35 6.18 -15.32 -7.83
C VAL A 35 6.93 -14.30 -6.99
N ILE A 36 6.70 -13.01 -7.22
CA ILE A 36 7.38 -11.94 -6.48
C ILE A 36 6.95 -11.92 -5.02
N ALA A 37 5.65 -12.03 -4.74
CA ALA A 37 5.13 -12.15 -3.38
C ALA A 37 5.73 -13.37 -2.65
N THR A 38 5.91 -14.49 -3.35
CA THR A 38 6.56 -15.69 -2.82
C THR A 38 8.03 -15.45 -2.49
N ILE A 39 8.78 -14.82 -3.39
CA ILE A 39 10.19 -14.46 -3.13
C ILE A 39 10.28 -13.53 -1.92
N CYS A 40 9.41 -12.52 -1.84
CA CYS A 40 9.35 -11.64 -0.67
C CYS A 40 9.04 -12.43 0.61
N ALA A 41 8.03 -13.31 0.60
CA ALA A 41 7.68 -14.14 1.75
C ALA A 41 8.87 -15.01 2.21
N LEU A 42 9.56 -15.67 1.27
CA LEU A 42 10.73 -16.49 1.58
C LEU A 42 11.90 -15.67 2.13
N MET A 43 12.17 -14.50 1.53
CA MET A 43 13.20 -13.59 2.02
C MET A 43 12.95 -13.15 3.46
N TRP A 44 11.70 -12.91 3.84
CA TRP A 44 11.33 -12.45 5.17
C TRP A 44 10.95 -13.57 6.15
N LEU A 45 10.91 -14.81 5.70
CA LEU A 45 10.54 -15.96 6.54
C LEU A 45 11.49 -16.13 7.72
N HIS A 46 12.79 -15.86 7.52
CA HIS A 46 13.80 -15.99 8.57
C HIS A 46 13.45 -15.17 9.82
N VAL A 47 12.79 -14.02 9.67
CA VAL A 47 12.39 -13.15 10.80
C VAL A 47 11.51 -13.89 11.80
N GLN A 48 10.62 -14.78 11.36
CA GLN A 48 9.74 -15.53 12.25
C GLN A 48 10.50 -16.43 13.23
N PHE A 49 11.71 -16.89 12.86
CA PHE A 49 12.52 -17.75 13.73
C PHE A 49 13.36 -16.95 14.74
N TRP A 50 13.66 -15.68 14.44
CA TRP A 50 14.53 -14.85 15.28
C TRP A 50 13.73 -14.01 16.28
N THR A 51 12.45 -13.73 15.99
CA THR A 51 11.62 -12.91 16.86
C THR A 51 10.88 -13.77 17.89
N PRO A 52 10.86 -13.38 19.18
CA PRO A 52 10.12 -14.11 20.23
C PRO A 52 8.60 -13.90 20.12
N VAL A 53 8.13 -13.20 19.09
CA VAL A 53 6.72 -12.89 18.86
C VAL A 53 6.03 -14.15 18.36
N LEU A 54 5.16 -14.70 19.20
CA LEU A 54 4.39 -15.89 18.89
C LEU A 54 3.08 -15.49 18.22
N VAL A 55 3.16 -15.23 16.92
CA VAL A 55 2.05 -14.71 16.10
C VAL A 55 0.77 -15.54 16.26
N LEU A 56 0.89 -16.86 16.41
CA LEU A 56 -0.23 -17.79 16.61
C LEU A 56 -1.06 -17.52 17.88
N HIS A 57 -0.49 -16.85 18.89
CA HIS A 57 -1.15 -16.53 20.15
C HIS A 57 -1.76 -15.11 20.17
N LEU A 58 -1.69 -14.39 19.04
CA LEU A 58 -2.29 -13.07 18.93
C LEU A 58 -3.82 -13.14 19.01
N PRO A 59 -4.47 -12.09 19.57
CA PRO A 59 -5.90 -12.09 19.81
C PRO A 59 -6.69 -12.11 18.49
N HIS A 60 -7.93 -12.59 18.53
CA HIS A 60 -8.79 -12.72 17.34
C HIS A 60 -8.86 -11.46 16.45
N PRO A 61 -8.94 -10.22 16.98
CA PRO A 61 -8.95 -9.01 16.16
C PRO A 61 -7.73 -8.87 15.23
N PHE A 62 -6.56 -9.37 15.63
CA PHE A 62 -5.36 -9.35 14.78
C PHE A 62 -5.61 -10.11 13.47
N TRP A 63 -6.20 -11.28 13.54
CA TRP A 63 -6.49 -12.12 12.37
C TRP A 63 -7.57 -11.52 11.48
N MET A 64 -8.55 -10.85 12.06
CA MET A 64 -9.58 -10.11 11.30
C MET A 64 -8.95 -8.95 10.52
N TYR A 65 -8.07 -8.17 11.13
CA TYR A 65 -7.38 -7.08 10.44
C TYR A 65 -6.35 -7.60 9.43
N LEU A 66 -5.62 -8.67 9.75
CA LEU A 66 -4.66 -9.29 8.83
C LEU A 66 -5.36 -9.80 7.56
N SER A 67 -6.47 -10.53 7.72
CA SER A 67 -7.27 -11.01 6.58
C SER A 67 -7.85 -9.85 5.77
N GLY A 68 -8.38 -8.81 6.44
CA GLY A 68 -8.83 -7.59 5.79
C GLY A 68 -7.73 -6.90 4.97
N SER A 69 -6.50 -6.85 5.50
CA SER A 69 -5.34 -6.29 4.80
C SER A 69 -5.00 -7.09 3.54
N VAL A 70 -4.89 -8.42 3.66
CA VAL A 70 -4.56 -9.30 2.54
C VAL A 70 -5.63 -9.20 1.44
N VAL A 71 -6.91 -9.24 1.81
CA VAL A 71 -8.02 -9.08 0.84
C VAL A 71 -7.96 -7.71 0.15
N SER A 72 -7.70 -6.65 0.90
CA SER A 72 -7.59 -5.29 0.35
C SER A 72 -6.41 -5.14 -0.61
N GLU A 73 -5.28 -5.80 -0.33
CA GLU A 73 -4.13 -5.84 -1.23
C GLU A 73 -4.40 -6.67 -2.48
N LEU A 74 -5.11 -7.79 -2.37
CA LEU A 74 -5.55 -8.56 -3.54
C LEU A 74 -6.44 -7.71 -4.45
N LEU A 75 -7.44 -7.02 -3.87
CA LEU A 75 -8.30 -6.08 -4.60
C LEU A 75 -7.49 -4.96 -5.26
N CYS A 76 -6.51 -4.41 -4.55
CA CYS A 76 -5.58 -3.42 -5.09
C CYS A 76 -4.79 -3.99 -6.28
N CYS A 77 -4.22 -5.19 -6.14
CA CYS A 77 -3.46 -5.85 -7.20
C CYS A 77 -4.31 -6.07 -8.46
N PHE A 78 -5.54 -6.60 -8.30
CA PHE A 78 -6.48 -6.73 -9.41
C PHE A 78 -6.77 -5.39 -10.07
N GLY A 79 -7.06 -4.36 -9.27
CA GLY A 79 -7.29 -3.01 -9.76
C GLY A 79 -6.12 -2.48 -10.60
N ILE A 80 -4.88 -2.68 -10.16
CA ILE A 80 -3.69 -2.23 -10.90
C ILE A 80 -3.53 -3.02 -12.20
N ILE A 81 -3.69 -4.34 -12.19
CA ILE A 81 -3.57 -5.18 -13.38
C ILE A 81 -4.59 -4.74 -14.44
N TYR A 82 -5.85 -4.53 -14.07
CA TYR A 82 -6.90 -4.09 -15.00
C TYR A 82 -6.71 -2.63 -15.44
N ALA A 83 -6.31 -1.74 -14.53
CA ALA A 83 -6.07 -0.33 -14.86
C ALA A 83 -4.94 -0.18 -15.89
N TYR A 84 -3.83 -0.92 -15.74
CA TYR A 84 -2.73 -0.90 -16.71
C TYR A 84 -3.04 -1.59 -18.04
N ARG A 85 -4.05 -2.47 -18.10
CA ARG A 85 -4.49 -3.08 -19.36
C ARG A 85 -5.43 -2.19 -20.16
N THR A 86 -6.19 -1.33 -19.49
CA THR A 86 -7.32 -0.59 -20.09
C THR A 86 -7.06 0.89 -20.31
N MET A 87 -6.03 1.45 -19.67
CA MET A 87 -5.77 2.89 -19.67
C MET A 87 -4.27 3.19 -19.77
N GLU A 88 -3.95 4.38 -20.29
CA GLU A 88 -2.57 4.85 -20.44
C GLU A 88 -1.89 5.06 -19.08
N MET A 89 -0.72 4.43 -18.89
CA MET A 89 -0.01 4.44 -17.61
C MET A 89 0.34 5.86 -17.14
N SER A 90 0.65 6.78 -18.06
CA SER A 90 0.97 8.18 -17.75
C SER A 90 -0.16 8.91 -17.04
N THR A 91 -1.41 8.52 -17.29
CA THR A 91 -2.60 9.12 -16.68
C THR A 91 -3.02 8.38 -15.41
N VAL A 92 -3.00 7.04 -15.45
CA VAL A 92 -3.50 6.19 -14.35
C VAL A 92 -2.56 6.22 -13.15
N TYR A 93 -1.25 6.19 -13.40
CA TYR A 93 -0.26 6.02 -12.35
C TYR A 93 -0.27 7.16 -11.31
N PRO A 94 -0.29 8.46 -11.71
CA PRO A 94 -0.42 9.56 -10.75
C PRO A 94 -1.70 9.48 -9.91
N MET A 95 -2.82 9.08 -10.51
CA MET A 95 -4.10 8.96 -9.82
C MET A 95 -4.13 7.83 -8.79
N MET A 96 -3.67 6.64 -9.17
CA MET A 96 -3.60 5.49 -8.27
C MET A 96 -2.67 5.74 -7.07
N ARG A 97 -1.74 6.68 -7.17
CA ARG A 97 -0.82 7.05 -6.08
C ARG A 97 -1.34 8.20 -5.22
N SER A 98 -2.11 9.13 -5.78
CA SER A 98 -2.58 10.32 -5.06
C SER A 98 -3.89 10.11 -4.31
N LEU A 99 -4.84 9.37 -4.89
CA LEU A 99 -6.13 9.07 -4.26
C LEU A 99 -6.00 8.32 -2.92
N PRO A 100 -5.16 7.27 -2.79
CA PRO A 100 -4.99 6.61 -1.50
C PRO A 100 -4.51 7.55 -0.41
N LEU A 101 -3.65 8.53 -0.72
CA LEU A 101 -3.14 9.48 0.27
C LEU A 101 -4.26 10.38 0.83
N LEU A 102 -5.15 10.85 -0.06
CA LEU A 102 -6.34 11.60 0.34
C LEU A 102 -7.30 10.75 1.16
N LEU A 103 -7.65 9.57 0.65
CA LEU A 103 -8.61 8.67 1.30
C LEU A 103 -8.10 8.23 2.67
N THR A 104 -6.81 7.90 2.78
CA THR A 104 -6.21 7.51 4.06
C THR A 104 -6.30 8.64 5.06
N THR A 105 -5.95 9.87 4.67
CA THR A 105 -6.04 11.02 5.58
C THR A 105 -7.47 11.33 5.98
N LEU A 106 -8.41 11.28 5.04
CA LEU A 106 -9.82 11.54 5.30
C LEU A 106 -10.40 10.50 6.26
N LEU A 107 -10.16 9.21 6.00
CA LEU A 107 -10.67 8.13 6.82
C LEU A 107 -10.04 8.10 8.21
N THR A 108 -8.73 8.33 8.34
CA THR A 108 -8.10 8.40 9.66
C THR A 108 -8.63 9.59 10.47
N ALA A 109 -8.88 10.73 9.83
CA ALA A 109 -9.50 11.88 10.49
C ALA A 109 -10.95 11.60 10.94
N ILE A 110 -11.78 10.99 10.09
CA ILE A 110 -13.18 10.65 10.41
C ILE A 110 -13.26 9.60 11.53
N LEU A 111 -12.40 8.58 11.47
CA LEU A 111 -12.37 7.50 12.46
C LEU A 111 -11.68 7.90 13.77
N GLY A 112 -11.14 9.12 13.85
CA GLY A 112 -10.40 9.60 15.03
C GLY A 112 -9.08 8.86 15.26
N TRP A 113 -8.50 8.23 14.23
CA TRP A 113 -7.25 7.50 14.31
C TRP A 113 -6.06 8.41 14.00
N GLY A 114 -5.09 8.46 14.91
CA GLY A 114 -3.84 9.22 14.74
C GLY A 114 -3.85 10.60 15.41
N LYS A 115 -2.96 11.49 14.95
CA LYS A 115 -2.84 12.85 15.51
C LYS A 115 -3.88 13.78 14.88
N PRO A 116 -4.40 14.77 15.64
CA PRO A 116 -5.31 15.76 15.08
C PRO A 116 -4.67 16.49 13.91
N LEU A 117 -5.46 16.71 12.85
CA LEU A 117 -5.01 17.41 11.66
C LEU A 117 -4.72 18.87 12.00
N THR A 118 -3.45 19.25 11.93
CA THR A 118 -3.06 20.66 12.07
C THR A 118 -3.32 21.39 10.74
N PRO A 119 -3.55 22.72 10.76
CA PRO A 119 -3.68 23.50 9.52
C PRO A 119 -2.48 23.35 8.58
N LEU A 120 -1.28 23.18 9.15
CA LEU A 120 -0.06 22.93 8.39
C LEU A 120 -0.08 21.57 7.68
N THR A 121 -0.60 20.53 8.34
CA THR A 121 -0.78 19.20 7.75
C THR A 121 -1.75 19.25 6.57
N ILE A 122 -2.88 19.95 6.74
CA ILE A 122 -3.87 20.14 5.68
C ILE A 122 -3.25 20.86 4.48
N CYS A 123 -2.51 21.95 4.71
CA CYS A 123 -1.80 22.67 3.65
C CYS A 123 -0.83 21.76 2.88
N GLY A 124 -0.02 20.95 3.58
CA GLY A 124 0.89 19.99 2.95
C GLY A 124 0.16 18.95 2.09
N ILE A 125 -0.96 18.42 2.57
CA ILE A 125 -1.79 17.47 1.81
C ILE A 125 -2.37 18.13 0.56
N THR A 126 -2.88 19.35 0.67
CA THR A 126 -3.40 20.11 -0.47
C THR A 126 -2.31 20.34 -1.53
N ILE A 127 -1.10 20.72 -1.12
CA ILE A 127 0.04 20.91 -2.04
C ILE A 127 0.39 19.60 -2.75
N VAL A 128 0.51 18.50 -2.01
CA VAL A 128 0.79 17.17 -2.60
C VAL A 128 -0.30 16.76 -3.58
N PHE A 129 -1.57 16.97 -3.21
CA PHE A 129 -2.71 16.68 -4.08
C PHE A 129 -2.67 17.50 -5.36
N CYS A 130 -2.48 18.81 -5.26
CA CYS A 130 -2.34 19.69 -6.43
C CYS A 130 -1.19 19.24 -7.32
N GLY A 131 -0.02 18.91 -6.74
CA GLY A 131 1.11 18.38 -7.48
C GLY A 131 0.74 17.09 -8.25
N CYS A 132 0.05 16.15 -7.61
CA CYS A 132 -0.37 14.92 -8.25
C CYS A 132 -1.39 15.11 -9.38
N VAL A 133 -2.25 16.13 -9.29
CA VAL A 133 -3.21 16.47 -10.35
C VAL A 133 -2.52 17.18 -11.53
N ILE A 134 -1.50 18.00 -11.25
CA ILE A 134 -0.78 18.77 -12.26
C ILE A 134 0.22 17.90 -13.04
N ILE A 135 0.92 16.98 -12.40
CA ILE A 135 1.93 16.11 -13.05
C ILE A 135 1.43 15.39 -14.32
N PRO A 136 0.23 14.80 -14.37
CA PRO A 136 -0.28 14.16 -15.58
C PRO A 136 -0.74 15.13 -16.68
N LEU A 137 -0.88 16.44 -16.41
CA LEU A 137 -1.31 17.43 -17.40
C LEU A 137 -0.11 17.89 -18.24
N MET A 138 -0.08 17.54 -19.52
CA MET A 138 0.92 18.08 -20.46
C MET A 138 0.65 19.56 -20.77
N LYS A 139 -0.60 20.02 -20.67
CA LYS A 139 -1.02 21.43 -20.73
C LYS A 139 -2.14 21.67 -19.71
N PHE A 140 -2.14 22.82 -19.04
CA PHE A 140 -3.22 23.22 -18.12
C PHE A 140 -4.60 23.30 -18.80
N SER A 141 -4.66 23.44 -20.14
CA SER A 141 -5.89 23.44 -20.92
C SER A 141 -6.48 22.05 -21.17
N ASP A 142 -5.71 20.97 -20.97
CA ASP A 142 -6.16 19.59 -21.22
C ASP A 142 -6.94 19.01 -20.03
N PHE A 143 -7.20 19.83 -19.00
CA PHE A 143 -8.00 19.45 -17.84
C PHE A 143 -9.48 19.30 -18.22
N SER A 144 -9.88 18.10 -18.62
CA SER A 144 -11.29 17.77 -18.82
C SER A 144 -11.75 16.67 -17.87
N ILE A 145 -12.71 17.02 -17.00
CA ILE A 145 -13.37 16.08 -16.08
C ILE A 145 -14.03 14.93 -16.86
N LYS A 146 -14.49 15.20 -18.09
CA LYS A 146 -15.10 14.19 -18.98
C LYS A 146 -14.12 13.15 -19.54
N SER A 147 -12.83 13.48 -19.70
CA SER A 147 -11.82 12.49 -20.11
C SER A 147 -11.33 11.62 -18.95
N TYR A 148 -11.64 12.00 -17.70
CA TYR A 148 -11.34 11.22 -16.50
C TYR A 148 -12.49 10.28 -16.10
N ILE A 149 -13.75 10.63 -16.41
CA ILE A 149 -14.93 9.78 -16.14
C ILE A 149 -15.13 8.80 -17.30
N HIS A 150 -14.28 7.77 -17.37
CA HIS A 150 -14.50 6.60 -18.23
C HIS A 150 -14.95 5.41 -17.38
N ARG A 151 -15.58 4.41 -18.03
CA ARG A 151 -15.99 3.14 -17.39
C ARG A 151 -14.86 2.46 -16.61
N HIS A 152 -13.60 2.70 -17.01
CA HIS A 152 -12.40 2.14 -16.40
C HIS A 152 -11.90 2.91 -15.16
N PHE A 153 -12.46 4.08 -14.85
CA PHE A 153 -12.14 4.85 -13.63
C PHE A 153 -12.46 4.09 -12.35
N VAL A 154 -13.42 3.15 -12.41
CA VAL A 154 -13.74 2.23 -11.30
C VAL A 154 -12.51 1.47 -10.82
N PHE A 155 -11.58 1.10 -11.71
CA PHE A 155 -10.36 0.40 -11.33
C PHE A 155 -9.41 1.29 -10.53
N ILE A 156 -9.35 2.59 -10.85
CA ILE A 156 -8.56 3.56 -10.06
C ILE A 156 -9.14 3.68 -8.65
N ILE A 157 -10.47 3.74 -8.52
CA ILE A 157 -11.15 3.78 -7.22
C ILE A 157 -10.88 2.48 -6.44
N ILE A 158 -10.96 1.31 -7.08
CA ILE A 158 -10.65 0.03 -6.43
C ILE A 158 -9.20 0.01 -5.92
N VAL A 159 -8.23 0.48 -6.70
CA VAL A 159 -6.83 0.59 -6.27
C VAL A 159 -6.69 1.54 -5.10
N ALA A 160 -7.36 2.69 -5.15
CA ALA A 160 -7.32 3.68 -4.09
C ALA A 160 -7.90 3.14 -2.78
N LEU A 161 -9.10 2.55 -2.84
CA LEU A 161 -9.76 1.94 -1.70
C LEU A 161 -8.98 0.76 -1.14
N GLY A 162 -8.47 -0.12 -2.01
CA GLY A 162 -7.64 -1.26 -1.59
C GLY A 162 -6.36 -0.79 -0.89
N THR A 163 -5.68 0.21 -1.46
CA THR A 163 -4.45 0.80 -0.89
C THR A 163 -4.70 1.43 0.47
N THR A 164 -5.76 2.22 0.60
CA THR A 164 -6.12 2.83 1.86
C THR A 164 -6.56 1.80 2.90
N SER A 165 -7.37 0.83 2.51
CA SER A 165 -7.91 -0.18 3.42
C SER A 165 -6.80 -1.07 3.98
N PHE A 166 -5.89 -1.59 3.14
CA PHE A 166 -4.78 -2.38 3.67
C PHE A 166 -3.86 -1.53 4.55
N THR A 167 -3.60 -0.26 4.20
CA THR A 167 -2.73 0.63 5.01
C THR A 167 -3.31 0.83 6.41
N ILE A 168 -4.62 1.01 6.50
CA ILE A 168 -5.35 1.16 7.76
C ILE A 168 -5.30 -0.15 8.57
N PHE A 169 -5.64 -1.28 7.95
CA PHE A 169 -5.60 -2.58 8.62
C PHE A 169 -4.19 -2.95 9.10
N ASP A 170 -3.16 -2.64 8.31
CA ASP A 170 -1.75 -2.81 8.70
C ASP A 170 -1.41 -2.00 9.95
N SER A 171 -1.90 -0.76 10.02
CA SER A 171 -1.70 0.08 11.20
C SER A 171 -2.36 -0.51 12.44
N GLN A 172 -3.56 -1.08 12.33
CA GLN A 172 -4.25 -1.72 13.44
C GLN A 172 -3.55 -3.01 13.88
N CYS A 173 -3.13 -3.85 12.94
CA CYS A 173 -2.33 -5.04 13.24
C CYS A 173 -1.04 -4.69 13.99
N GLN A 174 -0.32 -3.65 13.55
CA GLN A 174 0.88 -3.20 14.24
C GLN A 174 0.59 -2.63 15.63
N ALA A 175 -0.55 -1.96 15.83
CA ALA A 175 -0.96 -1.49 17.15
C ALA A 175 -1.18 -2.66 18.10
N ILE A 176 -1.92 -3.70 17.67
CA ILE A 176 -2.17 -4.91 18.46
C ILE A 176 -0.87 -5.63 18.81
N LEU A 177 0.07 -5.80 17.86
CA LEU A 177 1.35 -6.42 18.19
C LEU A 177 2.16 -5.61 19.20
N ARG A 178 2.12 -4.27 19.13
CA ARG A 178 2.85 -3.41 20.08
C ARG A 178 2.26 -3.49 21.48
N GLU A 179 0.95 -3.63 21.59
CA GLU A 179 0.27 -3.83 22.88
C GLU A 179 0.54 -5.23 23.45
N ALA A 180 0.56 -6.26 22.60
CA ALA A 180 0.87 -7.63 23.01
C ALA A 180 2.35 -7.83 23.41
N TYR A 181 3.26 -7.04 22.84
CA TYR A 181 4.70 -7.13 23.09
C TYR A 181 5.32 -5.75 23.39
N PRO A 182 5.01 -5.15 24.55
CA PRO A 182 5.40 -3.77 24.88
C PRO A 182 6.91 -3.59 25.03
N ASP A 183 7.63 -4.63 25.48
CA ASP A 183 9.08 -4.61 25.69
C ASP A 183 9.89 -4.71 24.39
N MET A 184 9.23 -5.01 23.27
CA MET A 184 9.89 -5.23 21.98
C MET A 184 10.12 -3.91 21.23
N SER A 185 11.25 -3.85 20.54
CA SER A 185 11.57 -2.69 19.71
C SER A 185 10.56 -2.54 18.56
N LYS A 186 10.19 -1.29 18.23
CA LYS A 186 9.26 -0.98 17.13
C LYS A 186 9.66 -1.61 15.79
N PRO A 187 10.96 -1.61 15.39
CA PRO A 187 11.40 -2.28 14.17
C PRO A 187 11.15 -3.78 14.21
N THR A 188 11.42 -4.46 15.33
CA THR A 188 11.22 -5.92 15.44
C THR A 188 9.75 -6.27 15.25
N VAL A 189 8.85 -5.55 15.90
CA VAL A 189 7.39 -5.74 15.75
C VAL A 189 6.94 -5.53 14.29
N ALA A 190 7.43 -4.47 13.65
CA ALA A 190 7.09 -4.17 12.26
C ALA A 190 7.61 -5.25 11.29
N LEU A 191 8.82 -5.76 11.51
CA LEU A 191 9.41 -6.82 10.70
C LEU A 191 8.68 -8.15 10.86
N THR A 192 8.32 -8.55 12.09
CA THR A 192 7.51 -9.75 12.31
C THR A 192 6.17 -9.64 11.60
N TYR A 193 5.49 -8.50 11.77
CA TYR A 193 4.21 -8.25 11.10
C TYR A 193 4.34 -8.35 9.57
N TYR A 194 5.35 -7.68 8.99
CA TYR A 194 5.58 -7.68 7.56
C TYR A 194 5.86 -9.10 7.01
N SER A 195 6.66 -9.88 7.74
CA SER A 195 6.93 -11.28 7.42
C SER A 195 5.66 -12.13 7.44
N THR A 196 4.82 -12.00 8.49
CA THR A 196 3.53 -12.71 8.55
C THR A 196 2.61 -12.29 7.41
N ARG A 197 2.48 -10.99 7.17
CA ARG A 197 1.61 -10.43 6.12
C ARG A 197 1.99 -10.92 4.72
N THR A 198 3.28 -10.87 4.39
CA THR A 198 3.77 -11.31 3.07
C THR A 198 3.58 -12.81 2.85
N LEU A 199 3.73 -13.63 3.90
CA LEU A 199 3.43 -15.06 3.84
C LEU A 199 1.94 -15.33 3.52
N PHE A 200 1.02 -14.67 4.24
CA PHE A 200 -0.41 -14.84 4.00
C PHE A 200 -0.84 -14.33 2.62
N LEU A 201 -0.26 -13.23 2.15
CA LEU A 201 -0.49 -12.73 0.80
C LEU A 201 -0.04 -13.76 -0.25
N ALA A 202 1.18 -14.29 -0.12
CA ALA A 202 1.71 -15.27 -1.05
C ALA A 202 0.84 -16.54 -1.11
N LEU A 203 0.45 -17.08 0.04
CA LEU A 203 -0.46 -18.24 0.12
C LEU A 203 -1.82 -17.94 -0.55
N SER A 204 -2.39 -16.77 -0.28
CA SER A 204 -3.68 -16.38 -0.87
C SER A 204 -3.60 -16.22 -2.39
N LEU A 205 -2.49 -15.70 -2.90
CA LEU A 205 -2.25 -15.57 -4.34
C LEU A 205 -2.10 -16.93 -5.03
N TRP A 206 -1.43 -17.89 -4.40
CA TRP A 206 -1.36 -19.26 -4.91
C TRP A 206 -2.73 -19.94 -4.98
N LEU A 207 -3.60 -19.72 -3.99
CA LEU A 207 -4.98 -20.22 -4.00
C LEU A 207 -5.82 -19.65 -5.15
N LEU A 208 -5.48 -18.47 -5.68
CA LEU A 208 -6.20 -17.84 -6.79
C LEU A 208 -5.70 -18.29 -8.17
N ILE A 209 -4.55 -18.98 -8.24
CA ILE A 209 -3.94 -19.43 -9.50
C ILE A 209 -4.16 -20.92 -9.74
N LEU A 210 -4.33 -21.71 -8.67
CA LEU A 210 -4.68 -23.13 -8.71
C LEU A 210 -6.11 -23.33 -9.25
#